data_AF-A0A9X5EBQ5-F1
#
_entry.id   AF-A0A9X5EBQ5-F1
#
_cell.length_a   1.000
_cell.length_b   1.000
_cell.length_c   1.000
_cell.angle_alpha   90.00
_cell.angle_beta   90.00
_cell.angle_gamma   90.00
#
_symmetry.space_group_name_H-M   'P 1'
#
loop_
_entity.id
_entity.type
_entity.pdbx_description
1 polymer ?
#
loop_
_entity_poly.entity_id
_entity_poly.type
_entity_poly.pdbx_seq_one_letter_code
_entity_poly.pdbx_strand_id
1 'polypeptide(L)' 'MPIQHARHVNLRAVLTQLQREGLAGYEEQAQHLGSVSGQQLAAMDQGAPIEASFAAQVEWALHRRRGWMDELHGDDPLEA' A
#
# COMPACT_ATOMS: atom_id res chain seq x y z
N MET A 1 -9.79 15.51 1.53
CA MET A 1 -8.67 14.86 2.24
C MET A 1 -7.43 14.95 1.36
N PRO A 2 -6.23 15.22 1.89
CA PRO A 2 -5.01 15.20 1.08
C PRO A 2 -4.72 13.77 0.61
N ILE A 3 -4.46 13.58 -0.69
CA ILE A 3 -4.25 12.26 -1.35
C ILE A 3 -3.21 11.40 -0.60
N GLN A 4 -2.14 12.00 -0.10
CA GLN A 4 -1.11 11.29 0.67
C GLN A 4 -1.68 10.65 1.95
N HIS A 5 -2.62 11.29 2.63
CA HIS A 5 -3.23 10.69 3.82
C HIS A 5 -3.97 9.39 3.47
N ALA A 6 -4.74 9.37 2.38
CA ALA A 6 -5.43 8.16 1.91
C ALA A 6 -4.44 7.06 1.56
N ARG A 7 -3.39 7.38 0.79
CA ARG A 7 -2.35 6.42 0.39
C ARG A 7 -1.67 5.76 1.59
N HIS A 8 -1.37 6.52 2.63
CA HIS A 8 -0.70 5.98 3.83
C HIS A 8 -1.62 5.10 4.66
N VAL A 9 -2.89 5.49 4.83
CA VAL A 9 -3.89 4.67 5.51
C VAL A 9 -4.06 3.34 4.79
N ASN A 10 -4.23 3.40 3.46
CA ASN A 10 -4.41 2.22 2.63
C ASN A 10 -3.15 1.34 2.60
N LEU A 11 -1.95 1.93 2.47
CA LEU A 11 -0.69 1.18 2.52
C LEU A 11 -0.56 0.39 3.82
N ARG A 12 -0.81 1.01 4.98
CA ARG A 12 -0.73 0.31 6.29
C ARG A 12 -1.68 -0.87 6.39
N ALA A 13 -2.89 -0.74 5.85
CA ALA A 13 -3.84 -1.84 5.81
C ALA A 13 -3.35 -2.97 4.90
N VAL A 14 -2.81 -2.64 3.72
CA VAL A 14 -2.19 -3.61 2.80
C VAL A 14 -1.05 -4.36 3.49
N LEU A 15 -0.10 -3.66 4.10
CA LEU A 15 1.03 -4.29 4.79
C LEU A 15 0.57 -5.20 5.94
N THR A 16 -0.45 -4.78 6.68
CA THR A 16 -1.06 -5.59 7.74
C THR A 16 -1.69 -6.87 7.17
N GLN A 17 -2.39 -6.76 6.03
CA GLN A 17 -2.99 -7.92 5.37
C GLN A 17 -1.94 -8.89 4.84
N LEU A 18 -0.92 -8.40 4.13
CA LEU A 18 0.18 -9.23 3.62
C LEU A 18 0.89 -9.96 4.76
N GLN A 19 1.08 -9.30 5.91
CA GLN A 19 1.63 -9.95 7.10
C GLN A 19 0.73 -11.09 7.61
N ARG A 20 -0.60 -10.94 7.61
CA ARG A 20 -1.54 -12.01 7.98
C ARG A 20 -1.52 -13.17 7.00
N GLU A 21 -1.23 -12.90 5.73
CA GLU A 21 -1.07 -13.89 4.67
C GLU A 21 0.30 -14.60 4.69
N GLY A 22 1.19 -14.20 5.60
CA GLY A 22 2.49 -14.83 5.82
C GLY A 22 3.65 -14.16 5.10
N LEU A 23 3.43 -13.03 4.41
CA LEU A 23 4.48 -12.19 3.83
C LEU A 23 4.99 -11.22 4.90
N ALA A 24 6.02 -11.64 5.62
CA ALA A 24 6.49 -11.00 6.83
C ALA A 24 7.69 -10.09 6.54
N GLY A 25 7.50 -8.80 6.82
CA GLY A 25 8.56 -7.80 6.70
C GLY A 25 8.63 -7.14 5.34
N TYR A 26 9.26 -5.97 5.33
CA TYR A 26 9.18 -5.05 4.20
C TYR A 26 9.80 -5.61 2.91
N GLU A 27 10.81 -6.48 2.99
CA GLU A 27 11.46 -7.01 1.78
C GLU A 27 10.53 -7.97 1.02
N GLU A 28 9.89 -8.90 1.72
CA GLU A 28 8.92 -9.83 1.11
C GLU A 28 7.69 -9.09 0.60
N GLN A 29 7.20 -8.11 1.38
CA GLN A 29 6.06 -7.27 1.00
C GLN A 29 6.38 -6.40 -0.23
N ALA A 30 7.59 -5.84 -0.31
CA ALA A 30 8.04 -5.06 -1.45
C ALA A 30 8.19 -5.94 -2.71
N GLN A 31 8.66 -7.18 -2.57
CA GLN A 31 8.70 -8.12 -3.70
C GLN A 31 7.30 -8.47 -4.19
N HIS A 32 6.35 -8.65 -3.27
CA HIS A 32 4.96 -8.94 -3.63
C HIS A 32 4.26 -7.76 -4.32
N LEU A 33 4.42 -6.54 -3.79
CA LEU A 33 3.83 -5.33 -4.35
C LEU A 33 4.54 -4.87 -5.63
N GLY A 34 5.85 -5.09 -5.71
CA GLY A 34 6.71 -4.72 -6.83
C GLY A 34 7.16 -3.26 -6.83
N SER A 35 8.07 -2.95 -7.75
CA SER A 35 8.53 -1.59 -8.10
C SER A 35 9.29 -0.81 -7.02
N VAL A 36 9.48 -1.36 -5.81
CA VAL A 36 10.22 -0.73 -4.70
C VAL A 36 11.06 -1.76 -3.94
N SER A 37 12.08 -1.31 -3.22
CA SER A 37 12.80 -2.12 -2.23
C SER A 37 12.10 -2.13 -0.87
N GLY A 38 12.46 -3.07 0.02
CA GLY A 38 11.95 -3.07 1.39
C GLY A 38 12.31 -1.80 2.16
N GLN A 39 13.48 -1.21 1.91
CA GLN A 39 13.86 0.08 2.51
C GLN A 39 12.94 1.22 2.07
N GLN A 40 12.59 1.28 0.77
CA GLN A 40 11.66 2.28 0.25
C GLN A 40 10.25 2.07 0.80
N LEU A 41 9.79 0.82 0.90
CA LEU A 41 8.50 0.48 1.48
C LEU A 41 8.42 0.89 2.96
N ALA A 42 9.45 0.59 3.74
CA ALA A 42 9.56 0.99 5.14
C ALA A 42 9.53 2.51 5.31
N ALA A 43 10.20 3.26 4.43
CA ALA A 43 10.17 4.72 4.46
C ALA A 43 8.75 5.26 4.21
N MET A 44 8.00 4.68 3.27
CA MET A 44 6.61 5.08 2.99
C MET A 44 5.67 4.78 4.16
N ASP A 45 5.81 3.61 4.78
CA ASP A 45 5.10 3.24 6.01
C ASP A 45 5.37 4.24 7.15
N GLN A 46 6.59 4.78 7.21
CA GLN A 46 7.02 5.80 8.19
C GLN A 46 6.63 7.24 7.83
N GLY A 47 5.95 7.49 6.71
CA GLY A 47 5.50 8.83 6.35
C GLY A 47 6.19 9.46 5.13
N ALA A 48 7.12 8.76 4.47
CA ALA A 48 7.66 9.24 3.20
C ALA A 48 6.57 9.28 2.11
N PRO A 49 6.60 10.25 1.19
CA PRO A 49 5.59 10.38 0.14
C PRO A 49 5.43 9.09 -0.69
N ILE A 50 4.18 8.75 -0.98
CA ILE A 50 3.83 7.64 -1.86
C ILE A 50 3.59 8.21 -3.27
N GLU A 51 4.49 7.87 -4.19
CA GLU A 51 4.41 8.29 -5.58
C GLU A 51 3.21 7.65 -6.31
N ALA A 52 2.66 8.37 -7.30
CA ALA A 52 1.50 7.89 -8.05
C ALA A 52 1.78 6.58 -8.82
N SER A 53 3.02 6.36 -9.26
CA SER A 53 3.44 5.13 -9.90
C SER A 53 3.38 3.93 -8.96
N PHE A 54 3.86 4.09 -7.73
CA PHE A 54 3.80 3.02 -6.73
C PHE A 54 2.36 2.77 -6.27
N ALA A 55 1.56 3.83 -6.08
CA ALA A 55 0.14 3.70 -5.77
C ALA A 55 -0.60 2.87 -6.84
N ALA A 56 -0.40 3.17 -8.13
CA ALA A 56 -0.99 2.41 -9.23
C ALA A 56 -0.49 0.95 -9.29
N GLN A 57 0.77 0.71 -8.92
CA GLN A 57 1.33 -0.64 -8.84
C GLN A 57 0.66 -1.46 -7.71
N VAL A 58 0.44 -0.86 -6.54
CA VAL A 58 -0.29 -1.50 -5.42
C VAL A 58 -1.72 -1.85 -5.84
N GLU A 59 -2.40 -0.92 -6.53
CA GLU A 59 -3.75 -1.16 -7.06
C GLU A 59 -3.77 -2.36 -8.02
N TRP A 60 -2.80 -2.45 -8.92
CA TRP A 60 -2.67 -3.57 -9.84
C TRP A 60 -2.39 -4.90 -9.12
N ALA A 61 -1.44 -4.92 -8.18
CA ALA A 61 -1.07 -6.13 -7.42
C ALA A 61 -2.26 -6.71 -6.63
N LEU A 62 -3.11 -5.83 -6.10
CA LEU A 62 -4.27 -6.19 -5.29
C LEU A 62 -5.57 -6.34 -6.12
N HIS A 63 -5.50 -6.26 -7.45
CA HIS A 63 -6.65 -6.30 -8.35
C HIS A 63 -7.74 -5.26 -8.00
N ARG A 64 -7.33 -4.07 -7.54
CA ARG A 64 -8.23 -2.97 -7.19
C ARG A 64 -8.48 -2.05 -8.37
N ARG A 65 -9.58 -1.29 -8.29
CA ARG A 65 -9.87 -0.24 -9.27
C ARG A 65 -8.78 0.83 -9.25
N ARG A 66 -8.56 1.46 -10.40
CA ARG A 66 -7.69 2.64 -10.50
C ARG A 66 -8.17 3.74 -9.53
N GLY A 67 -7.22 4.35 -8.82
CA GLY A 67 -7.48 5.39 -7.83
C GLY A 67 -7.94 4.88 -6.47
N TRP A 68 -8.01 3.56 -6.26
CA TRP A 68 -8.31 3.00 -4.94
C TRP A 68 -7.31 3.47 -3.88
N MET A 69 -6.02 3.63 -4.19
CA MET A 69 -5.05 4.16 -3.21
C MET A 69 -5.29 5.63 -2.85
N ASP A 70 -6.03 6.38 -3.67
CA ASP A 70 -6.19 7.84 -3.55
C ASP A 70 -7.43 8.26 -2.74
N GLU A 71 -8.23 7.30 -2.30
CA GLU A 71 -9.49 7.51 -1.57
C GLU A 71 -9.48 6.77 -0.22
N LEU A 72 -10.21 7.31 0.76
CA LEU A 72 -10.41 6.61 2.04
C LEU A 72 -11.61 5.67 1.93
N HIS A 73 -11.45 4.47 2.45
CA HIS A 73 -12.42 3.38 2.39
C HIS A 73 -12.78 2.95 3.82
N GLY A 74 -13.67 3.70 4.47
CA GLY A 74 -14.33 3.31 5.74
C GLY A 74 -13.48 2.54 6.77
N ASP A 75 -14.11 1.55 7.40
CA ASP A 75 -13.51 0.74 8.47
C ASP A 75 -12.65 -0.42 7.95
N ASP A 76 -12.80 -0.81 6.68
CA ASP A 76 -11.96 -1.80 6.03
C ASP A 76 -11.64 -1.38 4.59
N PRO A 77 -10.40 -0.92 4.31
CA PRO A 77 -10.07 -0.53 2.96
C PRO A 77 -10.00 -1.70 1.98
N LEU A 78 -9.83 -2.93 2.48
CA LEU A 78 -9.70 -4.13 1.68
C LEU A 78 -11.02 -4.88 1.49
N GLU A 79 -12.10 -4.52 2.20
CA GLU A 79 -13.45 -4.95 1.85
C GLU A 79 -14.04 -4.02 0.80
N ALA A 80 -14.08 -4.49 -0.45
CA ALA A 80 -14.84 -3.88 -1.54
C ALA A 80 -15.58 -4.97 -2.30
#